data_AF-A0A924G2X9-F1
#
_entry.id   AF-A0A924G2X9-F1
#
_cell.length_a   1.000
_cell.length_b   1.000
_cell.length_c   1.000
_cell.angle_alpha   90.00
_cell.angle_beta   90.00
_cell.angle_gamma   90.00
#
_symmetry.space_group_name_H-M   'P 1'
#
loop_
_entity.id
_entity.type
_entity.pdbx_description
1 polymer ?
#
loop_
_entity_poly.entity_id
_entity_poly.type
_entity_poly.pdbx_seq_one_letter_code
_entity_poly.pdbx_strand_id
1 'polypeptide(L)'
;MKNERFKQVCHFVAGLFLLPLAFKLFEQKKFSLSVAILIAAIIFLSVAGSVELLEKGLGNATKLFYLLECILLLFAAFIHFHNGKKMPALAYAVAGIVYFFLFLYFLYDKDVSKKKRKKHKRRSPSTSGSSMDDE
;
A
#
# COMPACT_ATOMS: atom_id res chain seq x y z
N MET A 1 4.00 -12.76 6.05
CA MET A 1 3.62 -12.46 7.46
C MET A 1 4.12 -11.11 7.97
N LYS A 2 5.43 -10.86 8.24
CA LYS A 2 5.87 -9.55 8.81
C LYS A 2 5.55 -8.34 7.92
N ASN A 3 5.76 -8.45 6.61
CA ASN A 3 5.53 -7.33 5.68
C ASN A 3 4.04 -7.04 5.45
N GLU A 4 3.13 -8.02 5.56
CA GLU A 4 1.69 -7.81 5.33
C GLU A 4 1.05 -7.02 6.45
N ARG A 5 1.37 -7.37 7.71
CA ARG A 5 0.90 -6.62 8.88
C ARG A 5 1.42 -5.19 8.86
N PHE A 6 2.67 -4.99 8.47
CA PHE A 6 3.24 -3.64 8.33
C PHE A 6 2.50 -2.82 7.26
N LYS A 7 2.24 -3.39 6.08
CA LYS A 7 1.46 -2.72 5.02
C LYS A 7 0.05 -2.33 5.48
N GLN A 8 -0.63 -3.24 6.18
CA GLN A 8 -1.94 -2.99 6.78
C GLN A 8 -1.89 -1.82 7.78
N VAL A 9 -0.88 -1.80 8.65
CA VAL A 9 -0.69 -0.71 9.63
C VAL A 9 -0.42 0.62 8.91
N CYS A 10 0.37 0.64 7.83
CA CYS A 10 0.56 1.87 7.06
C CYS A 10 -0.78 2.41 6.54
N HIS A 11 -1.54 1.64 5.77
CA HIS A 11 -2.81 2.11 5.22
C HIS A 11 -3.79 2.55 6.33
N PHE A 12 -3.80 1.83 7.46
CA PHE A 12 -4.62 2.19 8.61
C PHE A 12 -4.22 3.55 9.21
N VAL A 13 -2.92 3.76 9.40
CA VAL A 13 -2.37 5.01 9.93
C VAL A 13 -2.68 6.18 9.00
N ALA A 14 -2.50 6.03 7.68
CA ALA A 14 -2.85 7.06 6.70
C ALA A 14 -4.33 7.45 6.77
N GLY A 15 -5.24 6.47 6.81
CA GLY A 15 -6.67 6.70 6.96
C GLY A 15 -7.01 7.39 8.30
N LEU A 16 -6.39 6.95 9.40
CA LEU A 16 -6.63 7.51 10.72
C LEU A 16 -6.18 8.98 10.83
N PHE A 17 -5.07 9.37 10.19
CA PHE A 17 -4.61 10.76 10.17
C PHE A 17 -5.51 11.68 9.33
N LEU A 18 -6.15 11.16 8.27
CA LEU A 18 -7.04 11.95 7.41
C LEU A 18 -8.40 12.23 8.06
N LEU A 19 -8.84 11.41 9.02
CA LEU A 19 -10.12 11.59 9.74
C LEU A 19 -10.18 12.94 10.49
N PRO A 20 -9.24 13.28 11.41
CA PRO A 20 -9.21 14.59 12.05
C PRO A 20 -9.12 15.76 11.07
N LEU A 21 -8.42 15.58 9.94
CA LEU A 21 -8.34 16.60 8.90
C LEU A 21 -9.69 16.85 8.23
N ALA A 22 -10.45 15.79 7.93
CA ALA A 22 -11.80 15.90 7.38
C ALA A 22 -12.72 16.69 8.33
N PHE A 23 -12.77 16.30 9.60
CA PHE A 23 -13.57 17.02 10.61
C PHE A 23 -13.17 18.49 10.73
N LYS A 24 -11.87 18.79 10.68
CA LYS A 24 -11.38 20.16 10.72
C LYS A 24 -11.79 20.97 9.48
N LEU A 25 -11.82 20.35 8.30
CA LEU A 25 -12.31 21.00 7.09
C LEU A 25 -13.81 21.24 7.12
N PHE A 26 -14.56 20.33 7.77
CA PHE A 26 -15.99 20.50 8.04
C PHE A 26 -16.25 21.74 8.93
N GLU A 27 -15.51 21.88 10.03
CA GLU A 27 -15.59 23.06 10.91
C GLU A 27 -15.26 24.37 10.16
N GLN A 28 -14.32 24.32 9.21
CA GLN A 28 -13.96 25.45 8.35
C GLN A 28 -14.97 25.75 7.24
N LYS A 29 -16.15 25.09 7.23
CA LYS A 29 -17.20 25.21 6.20
C LYS A 29 -16.72 24.83 4.78
N LYS A 30 -15.63 24.08 4.65
CA LYS A 30 -15.11 23.56 3.37
C LYS A 30 -15.72 22.19 3.08
N PHE A 31 -17.04 22.15 2.93
CA PHE A 31 -17.81 20.90 2.87
C PHE A 31 -17.36 19.94 1.76
N SER A 32 -17.18 20.42 0.52
CA SER A 32 -16.77 19.56 -0.59
C SER A 32 -15.42 18.88 -0.36
N LEU A 33 -14.43 19.63 0.16
CA LEU A 33 -13.11 19.10 0.49
C LEU A 33 -13.17 18.15 1.69
N SER A 34 -13.98 18.47 2.70
CA SER A 34 -14.20 17.60 3.86
C SER A 34 -14.74 16.24 3.43
N VAL A 35 -15.77 16.21 2.59
CA VAL A 35 -16.38 14.96 2.10
C VAL A 35 -15.38 14.17 1.27
N ALA A 36 -14.62 14.82 0.39
CA ALA A 36 -13.60 14.16 -0.42
C ALA A 36 -12.50 13.49 0.45
N ILE A 37 -11.97 14.21 1.45
CA ILE A 37 -10.96 13.67 2.37
C ILE A 37 -11.54 12.55 3.24
N LEU A 38 -12.80 12.67 3.68
CA LEU A 38 -13.47 11.64 4.47
C LEU A 38 -13.66 10.34 3.67
N ILE A 39 -14.13 10.45 2.42
CA ILE A 39 -14.26 9.30 1.52
C ILE A 39 -12.90 8.64 1.30
N ALA A 40 -11.85 9.43 1.06
CA ALA A 40 -10.50 8.90 0.92
C ALA A 40 -10.01 8.17 2.18
N ALA A 41 -10.27 8.72 3.37
CA ALA A 41 -9.94 8.08 4.64
C ALA A 41 -10.65 6.73 4.82
N ILE A 42 -11.95 6.67 4.48
CA ILE A 42 -12.74 5.42 4.52
C ILE A 42 -12.15 4.39 3.53
N ILE A 43 -11.85 4.81 2.30
CA ILE A 43 -11.25 3.92 1.30
C ILE A 43 -9.93 3.34 1.83
N PHE A 44 -9.06 4.15 2.43
CA PHE A 44 -7.79 3.66 2.98
C PHE A 44 -7.96 2.72 4.16
N LEU A 45 -8.92 2.97 5.05
CA LEU A 45 -9.27 2.04 6.12
C LEU A 45 -9.79 0.71 5.57
N SER A 46 -10.62 0.74 4.51
CA SER A 46 -11.08 -0.46 3.83
C SER A 46 -9.92 -1.22 3.16
N VAL A 47 -9.03 -0.51 2.47
CA VAL A 47 -7.82 -1.09 1.86
C VAL A 47 -6.92 -1.71 2.93
N ALA A 48 -6.77 -1.09 4.09
CA ALA A 48 -6.04 -1.65 5.22
C ALA A 48 -6.64 -2.98 5.70
N GLY A 49 -7.97 -3.06 5.80
CA GLY A 49 -8.69 -4.28 6.20
C GLY A 49 -8.58 -5.40 5.16
N SER A 50 -8.52 -5.06 3.88
CA SER A 50 -8.56 -6.01 2.76
C SER A 50 -7.22 -6.18 2.03
N VAL A 51 -6.11 -5.69 2.58
CA VAL A 51 -4.81 -5.65 1.87
C VAL A 51 -4.38 -7.02 1.34
N GLU A 52 -4.62 -8.09 2.11
CA GLU A 52 -4.28 -9.46 1.72
C GLU A 52 -5.14 -9.96 0.55
N LEU A 53 -6.44 -9.63 0.56
CA LEU A 53 -7.37 -9.96 -0.52
C LEU A 53 -7.02 -9.17 -1.79
N LEU A 54 -6.71 -7.87 -1.65
CA LEU A 54 -6.29 -7.05 -2.78
C LEU A 54 -4.95 -7.51 -3.35
N GLU A 55 -3.96 -7.90 -2.55
CA GLU A 55 -2.71 -8.43 -3.08
C GLU A 55 -2.89 -9.76 -3.84
N LYS A 56 -3.83 -10.62 -3.42
CA LYS A 56 -4.17 -11.85 -4.15
C LYS A 56 -4.85 -11.57 -5.49
N GLY A 57 -5.74 -10.58 -5.56
CA GLY A 57 -6.47 -10.24 -6.79
C GLY A 57 -5.70 -9.31 -7.75
N LEU A 58 -5.18 -8.19 -7.23
CA LEU A 58 -4.60 -7.08 -7.98
C LEU A 58 -3.06 -7.12 -8.06
N GLY A 59 -2.42 -7.95 -7.24
CA GLY A 59 -0.97 -8.17 -7.28
C GLY A 59 -0.15 -6.90 -7.04
N ASN A 60 0.48 -6.37 -8.09
CA ASN A 60 1.32 -5.17 -7.96
C ASN A 60 0.51 -3.87 -7.88
N ALA A 61 -0.73 -3.86 -8.35
CA ALA A 61 -1.54 -2.65 -8.39
C ALA A 61 -1.91 -2.18 -6.97
N THR A 62 -1.90 -3.06 -5.96
CA THR A 62 -2.08 -2.69 -4.55
C THR A 62 -1.03 -1.69 -4.05
N LYS A 63 0.14 -1.62 -4.72
CA LYS A 63 1.17 -0.64 -4.38
C LYS A 63 0.77 0.78 -4.76
N LEU A 64 -0.13 0.97 -5.74
CA LEU A 64 -0.62 2.29 -6.14
C LEU A 64 -1.37 3.00 -5.01
N PHE A 65 -1.91 2.28 -4.02
CA PHE A 65 -2.53 2.88 -2.85
C PHE A 65 -1.54 3.71 -2.03
N TYR A 66 -0.27 3.28 -1.90
CA TYR A 66 0.77 4.10 -1.26
C TYR A 66 1.04 5.41 -2.00
N LEU A 67 0.97 5.38 -3.34
CA LEU A 67 1.13 6.58 -4.14
C LEU A 67 -0.08 7.53 -3.95
N LEU A 68 -1.29 6.98 -3.91
CA LEU A 68 -2.50 7.74 -3.64
C LEU A 68 -2.45 8.40 -2.24
N GLU A 69 -2.00 7.64 -1.23
CA GLU A 69 -1.82 8.12 0.14
C GLU A 69 -0.78 9.24 0.21
N CYS A 70 0.35 9.09 -0.48
CA CYS A 70 1.37 10.14 -0.59
C CYS A 70 0.77 11.43 -1.15
N ILE A 71 0.04 11.36 -2.27
CA ILE A 71 -0.57 12.54 -2.90
C ILE A 71 -1.55 13.21 -1.93
N LEU A 72 -2.38 12.43 -1.23
CA LEU A 72 -3.36 12.98 -0.29
C LEU A 72 -2.71 13.57 0.97
N LEU A 73 -1.63 12.98 1.48
CA LEU A 73 -0.87 13.53 2.60
C LEU A 73 -0.14 14.83 2.20
N LEU A 74 0.43 14.91 1.01
CA LEU A 74 1.01 16.15 0.49
C LEU A 74 -0.05 17.23 0.25
N PHE A 75 -1.22 16.84 -0.24
CA PHE A 75 -2.35 17.77 -0.37
C PHE A 75 -2.84 18.28 1.00
N ALA A 76 -2.91 17.40 2.00
CA ALA A 76 -3.17 17.78 3.38
C ALA A 76 -2.13 18.76 3.94
N ALA A 77 -0.84 18.53 3.65
CA ALA A 77 0.24 19.43 4.01
C ALA A 77 0.05 20.81 3.38
N PHE A 78 -0.30 20.87 2.09
CA PHE A 78 -0.59 22.12 1.39
C PHE A 78 -1.75 22.89 2.02
N ILE A 79 -2.86 22.23 2.36
CA ILE A 79 -3.99 22.84 3.06
C ILE A 79 -3.54 23.44 4.40
N HIS A 80 -2.75 22.70 5.18
CA HIS A 80 -2.26 23.16 6.47
C HIS A 80 -1.30 24.34 6.36
N PHE A 81 -0.44 24.32 5.35
CA PHE A 81 0.49 25.39 5.04
C PHE A 81 -0.26 26.69 4.67
N HIS A 82 -1.25 26.59 3.79
CA HIS A 82 -2.09 27.73 3.39
C HIS A 82 -2.92 28.30 4.56
N ASN A 83 -3.29 27.45 5.53
CA ASN A 83 -3.96 27.87 6.76
C ASN A 83 -3.00 28.42 7.84
N GLY A 84 -1.71 28.63 7.51
CA GLY A 84 -0.69 29.17 8.42
C GLY A 84 -0.19 28.20 9.49
N LYS A 85 -0.62 26.93 9.48
CA LYS A 85 -0.27 25.94 10.50
C LYS A 85 0.98 25.16 10.08
N LYS A 86 2.16 25.73 10.35
CA LYS A 86 3.48 25.19 9.94
C LYS A 86 3.78 23.79 10.48
N MET A 87 3.51 23.54 11.77
CA MET A 87 3.76 22.24 12.43
C MET A 87 3.02 21.07 11.78
N PRO A 88 1.67 21.09 11.64
CA PRO A 88 0.96 20.00 10.98
C PRO A 88 1.29 19.91 9.50
N ALA A 89 1.54 21.04 8.81
CA ALA A 89 1.96 21.02 7.41
C ALA A 89 3.26 20.21 7.23
N LEU A 90 4.25 20.45 8.09
CA LEU A 90 5.51 19.70 8.07
C LEU A 90 5.29 18.21 8.38
N ALA A 91 4.46 17.89 9.39
CA ALA A 91 4.16 16.50 9.74
C ALA A 91 3.53 15.72 8.58
N TYR A 92 2.52 16.30 7.91
CA TYR A 92 1.89 15.69 6.74
C TYR A 92 2.84 15.60 5.54
N ALA A 93 3.72 16.58 5.34
CA ALA A 93 4.71 16.54 4.27
C ALA A 93 5.73 15.42 4.48
N VAL A 94 6.27 15.30 5.70
CA VAL A 94 7.18 14.20 6.07
C VAL A 94 6.48 12.85 5.93
N ALA A 95 5.24 12.72 6.39
CA ALA A 95 4.45 11.52 6.19
C ALA A 95 4.30 11.19 4.70
N GLY A 96 3.93 12.16 3.86
CA GLY A 96 3.83 11.97 2.41
C GLY A 96 5.14 11.46 1.79
N ILE A 97 6.28 12.05 2.16
CA ILE A 97 7.60 11.61 1.71
C ILE A 97 7.90 10.17 2.16
N VAL A 98 7.59 9.80 3.40
CA VAL A 98 7.76 8.43 3.90
C VAL A 98 6.92 7.44 3.09
N TYR A 99 5.65 7.76 2.80
CA TYR A 99 4.78 6.91 1.99
C TYR A 99 5.25 6.80 0.54
N PHE A 100 5.88 7.85 -0.01
CA PHE A 100 6.54 7.78 -1.30
C PHE A 100 7.73 6.82 -1.30
N PHE A 101 8.58 6.86 -0.27
CA PHE A 101 9.67 5.89 -0.14
C PHE A 101 9.17 4.47 0.08
N LEU A 102 8.08 4.27 0.84
CA LEU A 102 7.43 2.97 0.98
C LEU A 102 6.88 2.47 -0.36
N PHE A 103 6.27 3.35 -1.15
CA PHE A 103 5.84 3.02 -2.51
C PHE A 103 7.01 2.53 -3.35
N LEU A 104 8.13 3.26 -3.40
CA LEU A 104 9.33 2.85 -4.14
C LEU A 104 9.89 1.54 -3.60
N TYR A 105 10.07 1.42 -2.29
CA TYR A 105 10.57 0.21 -1.64
C TYR A 105 9.75 -1.01 -2.04
N PHE A 106 8.43 -0.94 -1.89
CA PHE A 106 7.56 -2.04 -2.27
C PHE A 106 7.53 -2.24 -3.78
N LEU A 107 7.61 -1.20 -4.61
CA LEU A 107 7.64 -1.33 -6.07
C LEU A 107 8.85 -2.16 -6.52
N TYR A 108 10.03 -1.87 -5.97
CA TYR A 108 11.31 -2.50 -6.33
C TYR A 108 11.60 -3.84 -5.63
N ASP A 109 10.91 -4.19 -4.54
CA ASP A 109 11.09 -5.48 -3.82
C ASP A 109 10.70 -6.74 -4.63
N LYS A 110 10.37 -6.61 -5.93
CA LYS A 110 9.72 -7.68 -6.71
C LYS A 110 10.64 -8.61 -7.51
N ASP A 111 11.97 -8.47 -7.47
CA ASP A 111 12.83 -9.30 -8.32
C ASP A 111 13.50 -10.51 -7.65
N VAL A 112 13.48 -10.60 -6.32
CA VAL A 112 14.25 -11.67 -5.64
C VAL A 112 13.45 -12.98 -5.49
N SER A 113 12.12 -12.93 -5.30
CA SER A 113 11.36 -14.15 -4.94
C SER A 113 10.93 -15.01 -6.14
N LYS A 114 10.75 -14.43 -7.33
CA LYS A 114 10.32 -15.19 -8.53
C LYS A 114 11.43 -16.07 -9.11
N LYS A 115 12.71 -15.75 -8.89
CA LYS A 115 13.85 -16.56 -9.37
C LYS A 115 14.03 -17.88 -8.61
N LYS A 116 13.62 -17.97 -7.33
CA LYS A 116 13.82 -19.19 -6.54
C LYS A 116 12.80 -20.30 -6.82
N ARG A 117 11.59 -19.98 -7.31
CA ARG A 117 10.56 -21.01 -7.61
C ARG A 117 10.75 -21.75 -8.95
N LYS A 118 11.52 -21.21 -9.90
CA LYS A 118 11.79 -21.89 -11.18
C LYS A 118 12.90 -22.94 -11.13
N LYS A 119 13.70 -23.00 -10.04
CA LYS A 119 14.85 -23.92 -9.96
C LYS A 119 14.51 -25.33 -9.48
N HIS A 120 13.32 -25.56 -8.91
CA HIS A 120 12.92 -26.89 -8.42
C HIS A 120 12.07 -27.73 -9.38
N LYS A 121 11.71 -27.22 -10.58
CA LYS A 121 10.88 -27.97 -11.54
C LYS A 121 11.67 -28.58 -12.71
N ARG A 122 13.00 -28.76 -12.56
CA ARG A 122 13.88 -29.37 -13.57
C ARG A 122 14.84 -30.40 -12.99
N ARG A 123 14.31 -31.36 -12.24
CA ARG A 123 14.84 -32.73 -12.07
C ARG A 123 13.58 -33.57 -11.84
N SER A 124 13.14 -34.40 -12.78
CA SER A 124 13.86 -35.60 -13.21
C SER A 124 13.66 -35.93 -14.70
N PRO A 125 14.68 -36.46 -15.38
CA PRO A 125 14.58 -37.05 -16.70
C PRO A 125 13.95 -38.45 -16.66
N SER A 126 13.30 -38.79 -17.77
CA SER A 126 12.83 -40.10 -18.20
C SER A 126 13.94 -41.16 -18.26
N THR A 127 13.63 -42.39 -17.85
CA THR A 127 14.31 -43.65 -18.27
C THR A 127 13.18 -44.70 -18.33
N SER A 128 12.53 -44.91 -19.50
CA SER A 128 12.81 -45.98 -20.47
C SER A 128 12.82 -47.39 -19.85
N GLY A 129 11.88 -48.24 -20.28
CA GLY A 129 11.76 -49.62 -19.82
C GLY A 129 12.81 -50.57 -20.41
N SER A 130 12.80 -51.81 -19.92
CA SER A 130 13.34 -53.01 -20.58
C SER A 130 12.91 -54.27 -19.84
N SER A 131 12.50 -55.26 -20.63
CA SER A 131 12.55 -56.74 -20.44
C SER A 131 11.87 -57.36 -19.19
N MET A 132 10.87 -58.22 -19.32
CA MET A 132 10.98 -59.64 -19.73
C MET A 132 12.05 -60.37 -18.92
N ASP A 133 11.61 -61.12 -17.90
CA ASP A 133 12.29 -62.32 -17.44
C ASP A 133 11.23 -63.41 -17.32
N ASP A 134 11.44 -64.45 -18.13
CA ASP A 134 10.80 -65.76 -18.05
C ASP A 134 11.37 -66.52 -16.83
N GLU A 135 10.49 -67.16 -16.04
CA GLU A 135 10.56 -68.57 -15.59
C GLU A 135 9.32 -68.93 -14.75
#